data_AF-A0A521B3R4-F1
#
_entry.id   AF-A0A521B3R4-F1
#
_cell.length_a   1.000
_cell.length_b   1.000
_cell.length_c   1.000
_cell.angle_alpha   90.00
_cell.angle_beta   90.00
_cell.angle_gamma   90.00
#
_symmetry.space_group_name_H-M   'P 1'
#
loop_
_entity.id
_entity.type
_entity.pdbx_description
1 polymer ?
#
loop_
_entity_poly.entity_id
_entity_poly.type
_entity_poly.pdbx_seq_one_letter_code
_entity_poly.pdbx_strand_id
1 'polypeptide(L)'
;MIRCFLLMIVLLTSLSSCYREKSKCNFDICDILNTSEKIELIEVPDKYRDIDEETKNLLKDFPFISYKPILDFYGKFPPEFYSSIKLKWKSAPFEKANYWRLRWDPKFYDFIYLKPFWIGNLSLKTNDLLKNFAISLNVSPEEIEILENWVKNGGNLWIESAIFISSYDLSLRRIKRKQIISFLRKLKKCKLFGRKIRVFLIKAKRIDKFHIKPVLKEVNVDKDIRFFKGVKKLLLKQEDYIGIYFTVDGTPIIKSNGRVYSSYVEYGKGKVITTVPFDFINTYFDGELYRWKLLLWAMGYNAR
;
A
#
# COMPACT_ATOMS: atom_id res chain seq x y z
N MET A 1 -43.78 57.46 2.68
CA MET A 1 -42.37 57.41 2.23
C MET A 1 -41.53 56.40 3.03
N ILE A 2 -42.08 55.23 3.42
CA ILE A 2 -41.41 54.27 4.33
C ILE A 2 -41.36 52.83 3.76
N ARG A 3 -42.04 52.56 2.64
CA ARG A 3 -42.09 51.21 2.04
C ARG A 3 -40.96 50.89 1.04
N CYS A 4 -40.19 51.88 0.58
CA CYS A 4 -39.06 51.65 -0.34
C CYS A 4 -37.72 51.37 0.38
N PHE A 5 -37.59 51.75 1.65
CA PHE A 5 -36.32 51.60 2.38
C PHE A 5 -36.11 50.16 2.91
N LEU A 6 -37.19 49.43 3.24
CA LEU A 6 -37.08 48.07 3.76
C LEU A 6 -36.71 47.02 2.69
N LEU A 7 -37.08 47.24 1.42
CA LEU A 7 -36.75 46.30 0.33
C LEU A 7 -35.26 46.33 -0.06
N MET A 8 -34.60 47.48 0.11
CA MET A 8 -33.17 47.63 -0.19
C MET A 8 -32.26 46.92 0.82
N ILE A 9 -32.67 46.82 2.10
CA ILE A 9 -31.86 46.17 3.15
C ILE A 9 -31.90 44.63 3.03
N VAL A 10 -32.99 44.06 2.51
CA VAL A 10 -33.11 42.62 2.24
C VAL A 10 -32.38 42.20 0.94
N LEU A 11 -32.29 43.09 -0.05
CA LEU A 11 -31.49 42.83 -1.26
C LEU A 11 -29.97 43.01 -1.05
N LEU A 12 -29.54 43.86 -0.13
CA LEU A 12 -28.11 44.03 0.19
C LEU A 12 -27.55 42.93 1.11
N THR A 13 -28.39 42.20 1.84
CA THR A 13 -27.96 41.07 2.70
C THR A 13 -27.94 39.72 1.99
N SER A 14 -28.42 39.64 0.74
CA SER A 14 -28.38 38.42 -0.09
C SER A 14 -27.20 38.36 -1.07
N LEU A 15 -26.37 39.42 -1.15
CA LEU A 15 -25.21 39.49 -2.05
C LEU A 15 -23.86 39.22 -1.38
N SER A 16 -23.81 38.91 -0.08
CA SER A 16 -22.57 38.64 0.66
C SER A 16 -22.32 37.17 1.01
N SER A 17 -23.13 36.23 0.51
CA SER A 17 -22.91 34.78 0.74
C SER A 17 -22.69 33.99 -0.55
N CYS A 18 -21.65 34.39 -1.28
CA CYS A 18 -20.89 33.44 -2.10
C CYS A 18 -19.40 33.56 -1.77
N TYR A 19 -19.08 33.64 -0.47
CA TYR A 19 -17.77 33.21 -0.02
C TYR A 19 -17.73 31.69 -0.21
N ARG A 20 -17.32 31.27 -1.42
CA ARG A 20 -16.84 29.90 -1.65
C ARG A 20 -15.76 29.69 -0.60
N GLU A 21 -16.12 28.98 0.46
CA GLU A 21 -15.17 28.44 1.39
C GLU A 21 -14.26 27.53 0.55
N LYS A 22 -13.16 28.10 0.06
CA LYS A 22 -12.02 27.36 -0.45
C LYS A 22 -11.54 26.59 0.77
N SER A 23 -12.13 25.42 1.01
CA SER A 23 -11.65 24.50 2.02
C SER A 23 -10.15 24.41 1.76
N LYS A 24 -9.33 24.85 2.72
CA LYS A 24 -7.87 24.74 2.67
C LYS A 24 -7.52 23.26 2.47
N CYS A 25 -7.47 22.88 1.22
CA CYS A 25 -6.94 21.62 0.72
C CYS A 25 -5.44 21.87 0.71
N ASN A 26 -4.64 21.02 1.38
CA ASN A 26 -3.19 21.06 1.18
C ASN A 26 -2.96 21.03 -0.34
N PHE A 27 -2.25 22.05 -0.83
CA PHE A 27 -2.10 22.39 -2.25
C PHE A 27 -1.80 21.15 -3.11
N ASP A 28 -0.96 20.22 -2.63
CA ASP A 28 -0.61 18.98 -3.32
C ASP A 28 -1.77 18.07 -3.78
N ILE A 29 -2.85 17.90 -2.99
CA ILE A 29 -3.91 16.92 -3.33
C ILE A 29 -4.85 17.46 -4.40
N CYS A 30 -5.20 18.74 -4.27
CA CYS A 30 -6.12 19.38 -5.19
C CYS A 30 -5.48 19.63 -6.56
N ASP A 31 -4.17 19.91 -6.58
CA ASP A 31 -3.39 20.14 -7.81
C ASP A 31 -3.15 18.85 -8.61
N ILE A 32 -2.85 17.72 -7.97
CA ILE A 32 -2.73 16.40 -8.66
C ILE A 32 -4.06 15.97 -9.29
N LEU A 33 -5.18 16.30 -8.65
CA LEU A 33 -6.50 15.97 -9.22
C LEU A 33 -6.87 16.87 -10.42
N ASN A 34 -6.24 18.05 -10.55
CA ASN A 34 -6.61 19.12 -11.50
C ASN A 34 -5.60 19.34 -12.64
N THR A 35 -4.45 18.67 -12.68
CA THR A 35 -3.40 18.87 -13.71
C THR A 35 -3.77 18.22 -15.05
N SER A 36 -3.44 18.88 -16.16
CA SER A 36 -3.64 18.40 -17.54
C SER A 36 -2.57 17.37 -17.95
N GLU A 37 -2.95 16.45 -18.83
CA GLU A 37 -2.26 15.18 -19.01
C GLU A 37 -1.34 15.16 -20.26
N LYS A 38 -0.01 15.03 -20.13
CA LYS A 38 0.94 14.82 -21.26
C LYS A 38 1.34 13.34 -21.43
N ILE A 39 1.69 12.93 -22.66
CA ILE A 39 1.84 11.53 -23.11
C ILE A 39 3.30 11.21 -23.44
N GLU A 40 3.87 10.12 -22.89
CA GLU A 40 5.03 9.40 -23.46
C GLU A 40 4.89 7.88 -23.26
N LEU A 41 5.08 7.08 -24.31
CA LEU A 41 4.89 5.61 -24.39
C LEU A 41 6.25 4.88 -24.38
N ILE A 42 6.37 3.79 -23.61
CA ILE A 42 7.46 2.80 -23.75
C ILE A 42 6.87 1.40 -23.48
N GLU A 43 7.12 0.45 -24.38
CA GLU A 43 6.80 -0.99 -24.24
C GLU A 43 8.06 -1.79 -23.89
N VAL A 44 7.89 -2.88 -23.12
CA VAL A 44 8.98 -3.81 -22.76
C VAL A 44 8.49 -5.26 -22.96
N PRO A 45 9.25 -6.12 -23.67
CA PRO A 45 8.87 -7.52 -23.91
C PRO A 45 9.36 -8.47 -22.81
N ASP A 46 8.59 -9.54 -22.55
CA ASP A 46 8.93 -10.65 -21.64
C ASP A 46 9.53 -11.85 -22.40
N LYS A 47 10.52 -12.54 -21.79
CA LYS A 47 11.07 -13.82 -22.26
C LYS A 47 10.98 -14.88 -21.17
N TYR A 48 10.51 -16.08 -21.53
CA TYR A 48 10.28 -17.22 -20.63
C TYR A 48 11.46 -18.22 -20.57
N ARG A 49 11.59 -18.95 -19.46
CA ARG A 49 12.45 -20.15 -19.26
C ARG A 49 11.73 -21.14 -18.34
N ASP A 50 11.90 -22.45 -18.56
CA ASP A 50 11.25 -23.52 -17.77
C ASP A 50 11.91 -23.78 -16.40
N ILE A 51 11.11 -24.20 -15.40
CA ILE A 51 11.53 -24.46 -14.00
C ILE A 51 10.80 -25.70 -13.42
N ASP A 52 11.45 -26.43 -12.50
CA ASP A 52 10.97 -27.64 -11.80
C ASP A 52 9.81 -27.45 -10.80
N GLU A 53 9.21 -28.55 -10.33
CA GLU A 53 8.05 -28.57 -9.40
C GLU A 53 8.36 -28.15 -7.95
N GLU A 54 9.59 -28.38 -7.47
CA GLU A 54 9.96 -28.07 -6.09
C GLU A 54 10.03 -26.55 -5.87
N THR A 55 10.57 -25.84 -6.86
CA THR A 55 10.56 -24.37 -6.93
C THR A 55 9.14 -23.82 -6.99
N LYS A 56 8.23 -24.46 -7.74
CA LYS A 56 6.81 -24.06 -7.80
C LYS A 56 6.12 -24.15 -6.44
N ASN A 57 6.42 -25.18 -5.64
CA ASN A 57 5.82 -25.35 -4.32
C ASN A 57 6.32 -24.29 -3.30
N LEU A 58 7.59 -23.91 -3.35
CA LEU A 58 8.15 -22.85 -2.49
C LEU A 58 7.52 -21.46 -2.78
N LEU A 59 7.27 -21.18 -4.06
CA LEU A 59 6.69 -19.90 -4.52
C LEU A 59 5.17 -19.84 -4.34
N LYS A 60 4.48 -20.99 -4.26
CA LYS A 60 3.03 -21.11 -4.03
C LYS A 60 2.58 -20.49 -2.70
N ASP A 61 3.42 -20.57 -1.68
CA ASP A 61 3.19 -20.02 -0.33
C ASP A 61 3.95 -18.70 -0.08
N PHE A 62 4.43 -18.04 -1.13
CA PHE A 62 5.08 -16.72 -1.09
C PHE A 62 4.10 -15.60 -1.53
N PRO A 63 3.18 -15.16 -0.65
CA PRO A 63 2.09 -14.24 -1.02
C PRO A 63 2.56 -12.83 -1.40
N PHE A 64 3.83 -12.51 -1.14
CA PHE A 64 4.44 -11.24 -1.47
C PHE A 64 5.03 -11.24 -2.89
N ILE A 65 5.32 -12.40 -3.47
CA ILE A 65 5.81 -12.56 -4.85
C ILE A 65 4.65 -12.94 -5.76
N SER A 66 3.43 -13.14 -5.24
CA SER A 66 2.24 -13.10 -6.08
C SER A 66 0.95 -13.00 -5.26
N TYR A 67 0.03 -12.13 -5.66
CA TYR A 67 -1.32 -12.11 -5.11
C TYR A 67 -2.28 -13.11 -5.79
N LYS A 68 -1.89 -13.66 -6.94
CA LYS A 68 -2.63 -14.67 -7.73
C LYS A 68 -2.00 -16.06 -7.54
N PRO A 69 -2.77 -17.17 -7.63
CA PRO A 69 -2.17 -18.46 -7.94
C PRO A 69 -1.58 -18.34 -9.35
N ILE A 70 -0.30 -18.02 -9.45
CA ILE A 70 0.36 -18.04 -10.74
C ILE A 70 0.91 -19.46 -10.86
N LEU A 71 0.16 -20.29 -11.57
CA LEU A 71 0.63 -21.62 -12.03
C LEU A 71 1.92 -21.50 -12.88
N ASP A 72 2.23 -20.28 -13.33
CA ASP A 72 3.29 -19.88 -14.27
C ASP A 72 4.23 -18.77 -13.73
N PHE A 73 4.46 -18.65 -12.42
CA PHE A 73 5.41 -17.66 -11.91
C PHE A 73 6.83 -18.17 -12.07
N TYR A 74 7.46 -17.75 -13.17
CA TYR A 74 8.88 -17.90 -13.42
C TYR A 74 9.58 -16.73 -12.75
N GLY A 75 9.92 -16.88 -11.47
CA GLY A 75 10.70 -15.87 -10.78
C GLY A 75 11.99 -15.54 -11.55
N LYS A 76 12.52 -14.34 -11.36
CA LYS A 76 13.61 -13.80 -12.19
C LYS A 76 14.96 -14.47 -12.00
N PHE A 77 15.11 -15.24 -10.91
CA PHE A 77 16.36 -15.93 -10.59
C PHE A 77 16.39 -17.31 -11.24
N PRO A 78 17.57 -17.89 -11.46
CA PRO A 78 17.64 -19.25 -11.98
C PRO A 78 17.19 -20.26 -10.90
N PRO A 79 16.73 -21.47 -11.27
CA PRO A 79 16.23 -22.48 -10.34
C PRO A 79 17.16 -22.73 -9.14
N GLU A 80 18.48 -22.74 -9.37
CA GLU A 80 19.49 -23.00 -8.35
C GLU A 80 19.46 -21.96 -7.23
N PHE A 81 19.08 -20.71 -7.52
CA PHE A 81 18.86 -19.71 -6.49
C PHE A 81 17.73 -20.14 -5.56
N TYR A 82 16.58 -20.57 -6.10
CA TYR A 82 15.44 -20.99 -5.30
C TYR A 82 15.75 -22.28 -4.52
N SER A 83 16.39 -23.26 -5.16
CA SER A 83 16.84 -24.49 -4.48
C SER A 83 17.84 -24.22 -3.36
N SER A 84 18.60 -23.10 -3.43
CA SER A 84 19.51 -22.70 -2.36
C SER A 84 18.79 -22.16 -1.11
N ILE A 85 17.52 -21.77 -1.22
CA ILE A 85 16.72 -21.23 -0.12
C ILE A 85 16.24 -22.38 0.75
N LYS A 86 17.03 -22.71 1.77
CA LYS A 86 16.67 -23.74 2.78
C LYS A 86 15.69 -23.24 3.84
N LEU A 87 15.29 -21.98 3.77
CA LEU A 87 14.44 -21.34 4.76
C LEU A 87 12.98 -21.78 4.58
N LYS A 88 12.37 -22.25 5.67
CA LYS A 88 10.93 -22.49 5.73
C LYS A 88 10.28 -21.36 6.54
N TRP A 89 9.19 -20.79 6.03
CA TRP A 89 8.38 -19.80 6.73
C TRP A 89 6.91 -20.22 6.74
N LYS A 90 6.15 -19.69 7.68
CA LYS A 90 4.69 -19.81 7.75
C LYS A 90 4.07 -18.43 7.70
N SER A 91 3.14 -18.23 6.77
CA SER A 91 2.43 -16.96 6.65
C SER A 91 0.92 -17.16 6.50
N ALA A 92 0.14 -16.16 6.92
CA ALA A 92 -1.29 -16.13 6.67
C ALA A 92 -1.75 -14.72 6.28
N PRO A 93 -2.72 -14.59 5.36
CA PRO A 93 -3.38 -13.32 5.12
C PRO A 93 -4.15 -12.92 6.38
N PHE A 94 -4.22 -11.63 6.65
CA PHE A 94 -4.81 -11.04 7.85
C PHE A 94 -6.23 -11.55 8.12
N GLU A 95 -7.07 -11.66 7.10
CA GLU A 95 -8.46 -12.11 7.24
C GLU A 95 -8.62 -13.63 7.44
N LYS A 96 -7.56 -14.43 7.26
CA LYS A 96 -7.60 -15.90 7.42
C LYS A 96 -6.64 -16.41 8.49
N ALA A 97 -5.93 -15.53 9.19
CA ALA A 97 -5.04 -15.93 10.26
C ALA A 97 -5.84 -16.55 11.42
N ASN A 98 -5.36 -17.67 11.96
CA ASN A 98 -5.95 -18.28 13.14
C ASN A 98 -5.37 -17.58 14.38
N TYR A 99 -5.97 -16.45 14.76
CA TYR A 99 -5.52 -15.63 15.88
C TYR A 99 -5.57 -16.39 17.21
N TRP A 100 -6.62 -17.17 17.45
CA TRP A 100 -6.76 -17.97 18.68
C TRP A 100 -5.61 -18.95 18.88
N ARG A 101 -5.09 -19.54 17.79
CA ARG A 101 -3.90 -20.39 17.86
C ARG A 101 -2.65 -19.62 18.27
N LEU A 102 -2.48 -18.37 17.84
CA LEU A 102 -1.32 -17.53 18.19
C LEU A 102 -1.27 -17.19 19.68
N ARG A 103 -2.41 -17.25 20.38
CA ARG A 103 -2.44 -17.10 21.84
C ARG A 103 -1.65 -18.18 22.57
N TRP A 104 -1.64 -19.40 22.02
CA TRP A 104 -1.02 -20.59 22.64
C TRP A 104 0.30 -20.98 21.97
N ASP A 105 0.43 -20.73 20.67
CA ASP A 105 1.60 -21.00 19.86
C ASP A 105 2.02 -19.73 19.09
N PRO A 106 2.75 -18.80 19.73
CA PRO A 106 3.18 -17.55 19.10
C PRO A 106 4.09 -17.75 17.89
N LYS A 107 4.68 -18.94 17.72
CA LYS A 107 5.55 -19.30 16.57
C LYS A 107 4.77 -19.95 15.42
N PHE A 108 3.45 -20.02 15.52
CA PHE A 108 2.64 -20.67 14.50
C PHE A 108 2.75 -20.01 13.12
N TYR A 109 2.82 -18.68 13.10
CA TYR A 109 3.14 -17.89 11.91
C TYR A 109 4.41 -17.07 12.14
N ASP A 110 5.24 -16.95 11.10
CA ASP A 110 6.34 -15.99 11.03
C ASP A 110 5.83 -14.63 10.56
N PHE A 111 4.83 -14.65 9.67
CA PHE A 111 4.23 -13.46 9.06
C PHE A 111 2.70 -13.50 9.07
N ILE A 112 2.10 -12.37 9.38
CA ILE A 112 0.71 -12.06 9.00
C ILE A 112 0.77 -10.90 8.04
N TYR A 113 -0.03 -10.95 6.97
CA TYR A 113 0.05 -9.92 5.94
C TYR A 113 -1.27 -9.35 5.46
N LEU A 114 -1.21 -8.08 5.08
CA LEU A 114 -2.31 -7.32 4.51
C LEU A 114 -2.00 -7.02 3.04
N LYS A 115 -2.93 -7.42 2.15
CA LYS A 115 -2.90 -7.07 0.73
C LYS A 115 -3.45 -5.64 0.52
N PRO A 116 -3.21 -5.03 -0.65
CA PRO A 116 -3.82 -3.75 -1.00
C PRO A 116 -5.35 -3.79 -0.94
N PHE A 117 -5.97 -2.64 -0.68
CA PHE A 117 -7.42 -2.51 -0.59
C PHE A 117 -8.00 -1.78 -1.80
N TRP A 118 -9.25 -2.09 -2.14
CA TRP A 118 -10.08 -1.13 -2.87
C TRP A 118 -10.63 -0.10 -1.90
N ILE A 119 -10.71 1.16 -2.30
CA ILE A 119 -11.21 2.24 -1.43
C ILE A 119 -12.61 1.97 -0.85
N GLY A 120 -13.46 1.23 -1.58
CA GLY A 120 -14.79 0.83 -1.11
C GLY A 120 -14.78 -0.22 0.01
N ASN A 121 -13.68 -0.96 0.13
CA ASN A 121 -13.55 -2.07 1.08
C ASN A 121 -12.90 -1.63 2.40
N LEU A 122 -12.29 -0.44 2.47
CA LEU A 122 -11.62 0.05 3.67
C LEU A 122 -12.47 1.11 4.39
N SER A 123 -12.92 0.78 5.59
CA SER A 123 -13.69 1.68 6.46
C SER A 123 -12.80 2.40 7.47
N LEU A 124 -12.71 3.72 7.38
CA LEU A 124 -11.97 4.55 8.33
C LEU A 124 -12.92 5.10 9.41
N LYS A 125 -13.23 4.26 10.41
CA LYS A 125 -14.11 4.59 11.55
C LYS A 125 -13.38 5.19 12.74
N THR A 126 -12.09 4.86 12.89
CA THR A 126 -11.25 5.33 14.01
C THR A 126 -9.95 5.96 13.50
N ASN A 127 -9.20 6.60 14.41
CA ASN A 127 -7.84 7.06 14.11
C ASN A 127 -6.79 5.94 14.22
N ASP A 128 -7.20 4.69 14.48
CA ASP A 128 -6.32 3.52 14.52
C ASP A 128 -6.48 2.73 13.22
N LEU A 129 -5.42 2.70 12.42
CA LEU A 129 -5.42 2.05 11.12
C LEU A 129 -5.52 0.53 11.24
N LEU A 130 -4.94 -0.08 12.27
CA LEU A 130 -5.04 -1.53 12.48
C LEU A 130 -6.49 -1.94 12.76
N LYS A 131 -7.17 -1.20 13.63
CA LYS A 131 -8.60 -1.42 13.91
C LYS A 131 -9.48 -1.19 12.68
N ASN A 132 -9.13 -0.20 11.85
CA ASN A 132 -9.84 0.03 10.59
C ASN A 132 -9.66 -1.14 9.61
N PHE A 133 -8.47 -1.76 9.53
CA PHE A 133 -8.27 -3.00 8.76
C PHE A 133 -9.11 -4.15 9.33
N ALA A 134 -9.11 -4.32 10.65
CA ALA A 134 -9.88 -5.35 11.34
C ALA A 134 -11.38 -5.27 11.02
N ILE A 135 -11.96 -4.08 11.17
CA ILE A 135 -13.37 -3.80 10.85
C ILE A 135 -13.68 -4.12 9.38
N SER A 136 -12.75 -3.78 8.49
CA SER A 136 -12.93 -3.95 7.04
C SER A 136 -12.81 -5.42 6.59
N LEU A 137 -12.08 -6.23 7.36
CA LEU A 137 -11.81 -7.64 7.09
C LEU A 137 -12.53 -8.59 8.06
N ASN A 138 -13.46 -8.07 8.86
CA ASN A 138 -14.26 -8.82 9.83
C ASN A 138 -13.42 -9.61 10.86
N VAL A 139 -12.34 -8.99 11.36
CA VAL A 139 -11.52 -9.50 12.46
C VAL A 139 -11.97 -8.84 13.77
N SER A 140 -12.17 -9.63 14.82
CA SER A 140 -12.75 -9.14 16.08
C SER A 140 -11.76 -8.26 16.86
N PRO A 141 -12.24 -7.38 17.77
CA PRO A 141 -11.36 -6.61 18.65
C PRO A 141 -10.40 -7.49 19.47
N GLU A 142 -10.87 -8.62 19.98
CA GLU A 142 -10.07 -9.57 20.76
C GLU A 142 -8.97 -10.23 19.91
N GLU A 143 -9.27 -10.54 18.65
CA GLU A 143 -8.28 -11.06 17.70
C GLU A 143 -7.19 -10.02 17.40
N ILE A 144 -7.54 -8.74 17.39
CA ILE A 144 -6.56 -7.65 17.25
C ILE A 144 -5.68 -7.54 18.48
N GLU A 145 -6.21 -7.69 19.69
CA GLU A 145 -5.38 -7.72 20.90
C GLU A 145 -4.39 -8.90 20.87
N ILE A 146 -4.82 -10.08 20.39
CA ILE A 146 -3.94 -11.22 20.19
C ILE A 146 -2.86 -10.91 19.15
N LEU A 147 -3.22 -10.30 18.01
CA LEU A 147 -2.28 -9.91 16.97
C LEU A 147 -1.24 -8.91 17.51
N GLU A 148 -1.67 -7.87 18.23
CA GLU A 148 -0.76 -6.87 18.80
C GLU A 148 0.21 -7.52 19.79
N ASN A 149 -0.26 -8.44 20.63
CA ASN A 149 0.59 -9.19 21.54
C ASN A 149 1.53 -10.16 20.80
N TRP A 150 1.07 -10.78 19.70
CA TRP A 150 1.90 -11.64 18.86
C TRP A 150 3.04 -10.85 18.21
N VAL A 151 2.77 -9.67 17.63
CA VAL A 151 3.81 -8.76 17.12
C VAL A 151 4.76 -8.37 18.25
N LYS A 152 4.23 -7.99 19.42
CA LYS A 152 5.05 -7.63 20.58
C LYS A 152 6.03 -8.74 20.99
N ASN A 153 5.66 -10.00 20.77
CA ASN A 153 6.47 -11.18 21.13
C ASN A 153 7.39 -11.69 20.01
N GLY A 154 7.45 -11.03 18.85
CA GLY A 154 8.38 -11.39 17.76
C GLY A 154 7.74 -11.60 16.40
N GLY A 155 6.40 -11.55 16.31
CA GLY A 155 5.69 -11.67 15.04
C GLY A 155 5.96 -10.52 14.07
N ASN A 156 5.94 -10.79 12.77
CA ASN A 156 6.11 -9.77 11.73
C ASN A 156 4.78 -9.49 11.01
N LEU A 157 4.24 -8.28 11.18
CA LEU A 157 3.09 -7.81 10.40
C LEU A 157 3.58 -7.10 9.14
N TRP A 158 3.27 -7.64 7.97
CA TRP A 158 3.64 -7.07 6.67
C TRP A 158 2.42 -6.44 5.99
N ILE A 159 2.52 -5.18 5.56
CA ILE A 159 1.41 -4.46 4.92
C ILE A 159 1.84 -3.94 3.55
N GLU A 160 1.20 -4.47 2.50
CA GLU A 160 1.25 -3.90 1.15
C GLU A 160 0.37 -2.65 1.11
N SER A 161 1.00 -1.50 1.32
CA SER A 161 0.34 -0.28 1.76
C SER A 161 -0.20 0.57 0.62
N ALA A 162 -1.12 -0.01 -0.15
CA ALA A 162 -1.81 0.62 -1.26
C ALA A 162 -3.34 0.50 -1.13
N ILE A 163 -4.03 1.57 -1.56
CA ILE A 163 -5.49 1.63 -1.66
C ILE A 163 -5.83 2.13 -3.07
N PHE A 164 -6.55 1.33 -3.83
CA PHE A 164 -6.83 1.58 -5.24
C PHE A 164 -8.24 2.09 -5.50
N ILE A 165 -8.36 2.87 -6.57
CA ILE A 165 -9.63 3.37 -7.10
C ILE A 165 -9.62 3.15 -8.60
N SER A 166 -10.59 2.39 -9.10
CA SER A 166 -10.70 2.15 -10.54
C SER A 166 -11.23 3.40 -11.26
N SER A 167 -10.91 3.51 -12.56
CA SER A 167 -11.53 4.49 -13.46
C SER A 167 -13.05 4.34 -13.49
N TYR A 168 -13.52 3.08 -13.50
CA TYR A 168 -14.91 2.68 -13.53
C TYR A 168 -15.71 3.21 -12.34
N ASP A 169 -15.20 3.05 -11.11
CA ASP A 169 -15.89 3.50 -9.88
C ASP A 169 -16.19 5.00 -9.89
N LEU A 170 -15.26 5.80 -10.41
CA LEU A 170 -15.46 7.23 -10.57
C LEU A 170 -16.37 7.58 -11.74
N SER A 171 -16.24 6.86 -12.86
CA SER A 171 -16.99 7.11 -14.09
C SER A 171 -18.47 6.76 -13.98
N LEU A 172 -18.80 5.77 -13.15
CA LEU A 172 -20.19 5.46 -12.76
C LEU A 172 -20.65 6.26 -11.53
N ARG A 173 -19.83 7.20 -11.03
CA ARG A 173 -20.11 7.99 -9.82
C ARG A 173 -20.43 7.14 -8.58
N ARG A 174 -20.00 5.86 -8.55
CA ARG A 174 -20.07 5.00 -7.35
C ARG A 174 -19.27 5.62 -6.21
N ILE A 175 -18.15 6.25 -6.56
CA ILE A 175 -17.33 7.02 -5.64
C ILE A 175 -17.24 8.46 -6.14
N LYS A 176 -17.59 9.41 -5.29
CA LYS A 176 -17.55 10.85 -5.59
C LYS A 176 -16.19 11.42 -5.15
N ARG A 177 -15.68 12.44 -5.87
CA ARG A 177 -14.44 13.15 -5.53
C ARG A 177 -14.41 13.66 -4.09
N LYS A 178 -15.55 14.16 -3.57
CA LYS A 178 -15.68 14.59 -2.17
C LYS A 178 -15.44 13.45 -1.17
N GLN A 179 -15.87 12.23 -1.49
CA GLN A 179 -15.63 11.05 -0.65
C GLN A 179 -14.14 10.69 -0.62
N ILE A 180 -13.45 10.74 -1.76
CA ILE A 180 -12.00 10.51 -1.84
C ILE A 180 -11.22 11.51 -0.99
N ILE A 181 -11.57 12.81 -1.08
CA ILE A 181 -10.92 13.86 -0.28
C ILE A 181 -11.18 13.64 1.21
N SER A 182 -12.42 13.30 1.61
CA SER A 182 -12.77 12.98 3.00
C SER A 182 -11.98 11.77 3.50
N PHE A 183 -11.91 10.71 2.69
CA PHE A 183 -11.15 9.50 2.98
C PHE A 183 -9.67 9.81 3.20
N LEU A 184 -9.03 10.55 2.28
CA LEU A 184 -7.62 10.95 2.41
C LEU A 184 -7.36 11.79 3.67
N ARG A 185 -8.27 12.71 4.01
CA ARG A 185 -8.17 13.52 5.25
C ARG A 185 -8.25 12.65 6.50
N LYS A 186 -9.13 11.64 6.52
CA LYS A 186 -9.22 10.67 7.61
C LYS A 186 -7.96 9.81 7.68
N LEU A 187 -7.53 9.25 6.55
CA LEU A 187 -6.35 8.39 6.46
C LEU A 187 -5.10 9.08 7.00
N LYS A 188 -4.86 10.35 6.61
CA LYS A 188 -3.72 11.14 7.12
C LYS A 188 -3.73 11.38 8.64
N LYS A 189 -4.89 11.27 9.30
CA LYS A 189 -5.02 11.37 10.75
C LYS A 189 -4.85 10.02 11.45
N CYS A 190 -4.91 8.92 10.71
CA CYS A 190 -4.73 7.60 11.27
C CYS A 190 -3.30 7.37 11.76
N LYS A 191 -3.19 6.49 12.73
CA LYS A 191 -1.96 5.96 13.27
C LYS A 191 -1.93 4.45 13.10
N LEU A 192 -0.76 3.88 12.88
CA LEU A 192 -0.54 2.43 12.85
C LEU A 192 0.43 2.10 13.99
N PHE A 193 0.01 1.26 14.93
CA PHE A 193 0.78 0.96 16.15
C PHE A 193 1.26 2.24 16.88
N GLY A 194 0.35 3.21 17.04
CA GLY A 194 0.62 4.49 17.70
C GLY A 194 1.47 5.49 16.89
N ARG A 195 2.02 5.09 15.75
CA ARG A 195 2.86 5.94 14.88
C ARG A 195 2.03 6.58 13.78
N LYS A 196 2.36 7.83 13.42
CA LYS A 196 1.71 8.51 12.28
C LYS A 196 1.99 7.72 11.00
N ILE A 197 1.16 7.95 9.97
CA ILE A 197 1.43 7.42 8.63
C ILE A 197 1.72 8.57 7.66
N ARG A 198 2.64 8.32 6.74
CA ARG A 198 2.90 9.19 5.58
C ARG A 198 2.02 8.70 4.46
N VAL A 199 1.34 9.61 3.76
CA VAL A 199 0.40 9.25 2.68
C VAL A 199 0.72 10.07 1.45
N PHE A 200 0.80 9.40 0.30
CA PHE A 200 0.90 10.06 -1.00
C PHE A 200 -0.03 9.40 -2.01
N LEU A 201 -0.27 10.10 -3.10
CA LEU A 201 -1.20 9.67 -4.15
C LEU A 201 -0.51 9.74 -5.50
N ILE A 202 -0.84 8.78 -6.36
CA ILE A 202 -0.49 8.79 -7.78
C ILE A 202 -1.79 8.64 -8.56
N LYS A 203 -1.95 9.49 -9.57
CA LYS A 203 -3.11 9.49 -10.46
C LYS A 203 -2.64 9.09 -11.86
N ALA A 204 -3.26 8.07 -12.43
CA ALA A 204 -3.02 7.64 -13.79
C ALA A 204 -3.73 8.56 -14.79
N LYS A 205 -3.20 8.60 -16.01
CA LYS A 205 -3.84 9.28 -17.14
C LYS A 205 -4.99 8.43 -17.66
N ARG A 206 -6.16 9.03 -17.91
CA ARG A 206 -7.26 8.33 -18.60
C ARG A 206 -7.01 8.30 -20.10
N ILE A 207 -7.26 7.14 -20.70
CA ILE A 207 -7.38 7.02 -22.16
C ILE A 207 -8.84 7.32 -22.53
N ASP A 208 -9.78 6.75 -21.78
CA ASP A 208 -11.21 7.05 -21.88
C ASP A 208 -11.92 6.93 -20.51
N LYS A 209 -13.24 6.77 -20.53
CA LYS A 209 -14.08 6.65 -19.33
C LYS A 209 -13.70 5.43 -18.46
N PHE A 210 -13.22 4.35 -19.04
CA PHE A 210 -12.96 3.07 -18.36
C PHE A 210 -11.50 2.64 -18.46
N HIS A 211 -10.77 3.05 -19.48
CA HIS A 211 -9.38 2.67 -19.67
C HIS A 211 -8.42 3.76 -19.20
N ILE A 212 -7.30 3.31 -18.66
CA ILE A 212 -6.21 4.19 -18.21
C ILE A 212 -4.90 3.74 -18.83
N LYS A 213 -3.95 4.66 -18.85
CA LYS A 213 -2.56 4.32 -19.11
C LYS A 213 -1.89 3.90 -17.79
N PRO A 214 -1.26 2.72 -17.71
CA PRO A 214 -0.53 2.31 -16.51
C PRO A 214 0.52 3.35 -16.12
N VAL A 215 0.65 3.61 -14.82
CA VAL A 215 1.76 4.43 -14.31
C VAL A 215 2.93 3.52 -13.99
N LEU A 216 4.05 3.79 -14.65
CA LEU A 216 5.34 3.16 -14.36
C LEU A 216 6.18 4.18 -13.63
N LYS A 217 6.50 3.92 -12.36
CA LYS A 217 7.37 4.79 -11.58
C LYS A 217 8.61 4.04 -11.12
N GLU A 218 9.74 4.38 -11.74
CA GLU A 218 11.05 3.93 -11.26
C GLU A 218 11.38 4.61 -9.92
N VAL A 219 11.89 3.81 -9.00
CA VAL A 219 12.34 4.21 -7.68
C VAL A 219 13.79 3.77 -7.55
N ASN A 220 14.70 4.74 -7.66
CA ASN A 220 16.12 4.52 -7.39
C ASN A 220 16.29 4.42 -5.87
N VAL A 221 16.91 3.35 -5.40
CA VAL A 221 17.05 3.06 -3.97
C VAL A 221 18.29 3.76 -3.42
N ASP A 222 18.06 4.73 -2.52
CA ASP A 222 19.13 5.35 -1.75
C ASP A 222 19.66 4.32 -0.72
N LYS A 223 20.97 4.04 -0.75
CA LYS A 223 21.60 2.92 -0.04
C LYS A 223 21.88 3.24 1.42
N ASP A 224 20.85 3.30 2.25
CA ASP A 224 21.03 3.56 3.68
C ASP A 224 21.16 2.27 4.52
N ILE A 225 20.56 1.16 4.08
CA ILE A 225 20.56 -0.11 4.83
C ILE A 225 21.44 -1.16 4.14
N ARG A 226 22.52 -1.58 4.81
CA ARG A 226 23.49 -2.58 4.31
C ARG A 226 22.83 -3.87 3.83
N PHE A 227 21.76 -4.31 4.50
CA PHE A 227 21.03 -5.53 4.18
C PHE A 227 20.44 -5.51 2.75
N PHE A 228 19.95 -4.35 2.32
CA PHE A 228 19.33 -4.17 1.00
C PHE A 228 20.34 -3.80 -0.09
N LYS A 229 21.66 -3.91 0.20
CA LYS A 229 22.72 -3.75 -0.79
C LYS A 229 22.46 -4.66 -2.00
N GLY A 230 22.56 -4.11 -3.20
CA GLY A 230 22.29 -4.83 -4.44
C GLY A 230 20.91 -4.55 -5.04
N VAL A 231 19.93 -4.13 -4.23
CA VAL A 231 18.68 -3.55 -4.73
C VAL A 231 18.99 -2.13 -5.22
N LYS A 232 18.91 -1.90 -6.53
CA LYS A 232 19.27 -0.61 -7.14
C LYS A 232 18.04 0.15 -7.62
N LYS A 233 17.16 -0.55 -8.34
CA LYS A 233 15.99 0.04 -8.97
C LYS A 233 14.75 -0.80 -8.69
N LEU A 234 13.69 -0.16 -8.25
CA LEU A 234 12.38 -0.77 -8.05
C LEU A 234 11.38 -0.11 -9.00
N LEU A 235 10.37 -0.88 -9.42
CA LEU A 235 9.28 -0.37 -10.26
C LEU A 235 7.99 -0.39 -9.45
N LEU A 236 7.36 0.78 -9.30
CA LEU A 236 5.98 0.85 -8.88
C LEU A 236 5.11 0.89 -10.13
N LYS A 237 4.42 -0.22 -10.40
CA LYS A 237 3.43 -0.35 -11.48
C LYS A 237 2.03 -0.12 -10.92
N GLN A 238 1.29 0.84 -11.47
CA GLN A 238 -0.10 1.12 -11.10
C GLN A 238 -0.99 0.95 -12.35
N GLU A 239 -1.89 -0.01 -12.29
CA GLU A 239 -2.89 -0.28 -13.35
C GLU A 239 -4.29 0.26 -12.97
N ASP A 240 -4.38 0.93 -11.82
CA ASP A 240 -5.57 1.61 -11.33
C ASP A 240 -5.55 3.11 -11.58
N TYR A 241 -6.71 3.74 -11.60
CA TYR A 241 -6.80 5.16 -11.91
C TYR A 241 -6.20 6.03 -10.81
N ILE A 242 -6.41 5.68 -9.56
CA ILE A 242 -5.76 6.34 -8.41
C ILE A 242 -5.19 5.27 -7.50
N GLY A 243 -3.89 5.38 -7.20
CA GLY A 243 -3.24 4.67 -6.11
C GLY A 243 -2.97 5.62 -4.95
N ILE A 244 -3.53 5.29 -3.78
CA ILE A 244 -3.23 5.96 -2.51
C ILE A 244 -2.25 5.04 -1.77
N TYR A 245 -1.04 5.52 -1.56
CA TYR A 245 0.02 4.78 -0.90
C TYR A 245 0.30 5.37 0.47
N PHE A 246 0.64 4.52 1.42
CA PHE A 246 1.01 4.98 2.77
C PHE A 246 2.21 4.22 3.32
N THR A 247 2.93 4.81 4.27
CA THR A 247 3.96 4.10 5.03
C THR A 247 3.89 4.53 6.48
N VAL A 248 4.25 3.65 7.41
CA VAL A 248 4.37 4.03 8.82
C VAL A 248 5.53 4.99 9.02
N ASP A 249 5.38 5.97 9.89
CA ASP A 249 6.45 6.89 10.27
C ASP A 249 7.42 6.17 11.22
N GLY A 250 8.45 5.57 10.64
CA GLY A 250 9.44 4.74 11.30
C GLY A 250 10.77 4.76 10.55
N THR A 251 11.55 3.69 10.68
CA THR A 251 12.83 3.55 9.98
C THR A 251 12.58 3.29 8.49
N PRO A 252 13.04 4.16 7.58
CA PRO A 252 12.85 3.96 6.16
C PRO A 252 13.70 2.80 5.64
N ILE A 253 13.10 1.91 4.85
CA ILE A 253 13.79 0.82 4.14
C ILE A 253 14.13 1.25 2.73
N ILE A 254 13.12 1.79 2.01
CA ILE A 254 13.27 2.32 0.66
C ILE A 254 12.88 3.78 0.68
N LYS A 255 13.85 4.63 0.32
CA LYS A 255 13.69 6.06 0.15
C LYS A 255 14.21 6.45 -1.23
N SER A 256 13.49 7.37 -1.87
CA SER A 256 13.89 7.94 -3.16
C SER A 256 13.29 9.33 -3.31
N ASN A 257 14.08 10.31 -3.73
CA ASN A 257 13.65 11.70 -3.96
C ASN A 257 12.88 12.28 -2.75
N GLY A 258 13.39 12.04 -1.53
CA GLY A 258 12.79 12.53 -0.28
C GLY A 258 11.50 11.81 0.16
N ARG A 259 10.97 10.87 -0.63
CA ARG A 259 9.78 10.08 -0.31
C ARG A 259 10.15 8.70 0.19
N VAL A 260 9.41 8.23 1.20
CA VAL A 260 9.55 6.88 1.75
C VAL A 260 8.52 5.98 1.10
N TYR A 261 8.98 4.85 0.57
CA TYR A 261 8.16 3.86 -0.14
C TYR A 261 8.06 2.55 0.64
N SER A 262 9.01 2.30 1.53
CA SER A 262 8.88 1.27 2.54
C SER A 262 9.53 1.71 3.83
N SER A 263 8.94 1.33 4.95
CA SER A 263 9.44 1.57 6.29
C SER A 263 8.99 0.47 7.22
N TYR A 264 9.66 0.39 8.37
CA TYR A 264 9.22 -0.45 9.46
C TYR A 264 9.26 0.29 10.78
N VAL A 265 8.55 -0.26 11.75
CA VAL A 265 8.69 0.07 13.17
C VAL A 265 8.87 -1.22 13.95
N GLU A 266 9.81 -1.22 14.90
CA GLU A 266 9.88 -2.26 15.92
C GLU A 266 8.73 -2.05 16.90
N TYR A 267 8.02 -3.13 17.24
CA TYR A 267 6.97 -3.14 18.24
C TYR A 267 7.18 -4.33 19.16
N GLY A 268 7.74 -4.08 20.34
CA GLY A 268 8.28 -5.15 21.18
C GLY A 268 9.47 -5.83 20.50
N LYS A 269 9.40 -7.15 20.31
CA LYS A 269 10.42 -7.97 19.62
C LYS A 269 10.14 -8.17 18.13
N GLY A 270 8.92 -7.84 17.68
CA GLY A 270 8.49 -8.02 16.30
C GLY A 270 8.47 -6.71 15.53
N LYS A 271 8.06 -6.80 14.26
CA LYS A 271 8.11 -5.68 13.31
C LYS A 271 6.77 -5.44 12.65
N VAL A 272 6.46 -4.17 12.42
CA VAL A 272 5.37 -3.75 11.54
C VAL A 272 5.99 -3.10 10.32
N ILE A 273 5.90 -3.80 9.20
CA ILE A 273 6.52 -3.43 7.93
C ILE A 273 5.43 -2.89 7.01
N THR A 274 5.63 -1.69 6.47
CA THR A 274 4.79 -1.14 5.40
C THR A 274 5.64 -0.99 4.15
N THR A 275 5.14 -1.48 3.02
CA THR A 275 5.81 -1.34 1.73
C THR A 275 4.78 -1.09 0.65
N VAL A 276 5.08 -0.16 -0.26
CA VAL A 276 4.29 -0.09 -1.49
C VAL A 276 4.45 -1.39 -2.28
N PRO A 277 3.43 -1.78 -3.07
CA PRO A 277 3.48 -2.98 -3.89
C PRO A 277 4.36 -2.73 -5.12
N PHE A 278 5.67 -2.84 -4.94
CA PHE A 278 6.62 -2.86 -6.04
C PHE A 278 6.36 -4.10 -6.92
N ASP A 279 6.45 -3.89 -8.22
CA ASP A 279 6.42 -4.93 -9.24
C ASP A 279 7.63 -5.85 -9.04
N PHE A 280 7.37 -7.15 -9.01
CA PHE A 280 8.38 -8.18 -8.78
C PHE A 280 8.50 -9.14 -9.98
N ILE A 281 7.63 -9.03 -10.98
CA ILE A 281 7.66 -9.89 -12.19
C ILE A 281 8.70 -9.35 -13.17
N ASN A 282 8.83 -8.01 -13.25
CA ASN A 282 9.71 -7.39 -14.22
C ASN A 282 11.18 -7.69 -13.92
N THR A 283 11.84 -8.37 -14.87
CA THR A 283 13.24 -8.81 -14.76
C THR A 283 14.25 -7.66 -14.75
N TYR A 284 13.91 -6.50 -15.30
CA TYR A 284 14.76 -5.30 -15.32
C TYR A 284 14.80 -4.57 -13.98
N PHE A 285 13.93 -4.93 -13.02
CA PHE A 285 13.85 -4.29 -11.70
C PHE A 285 14.09 -5.29 -10.57
N ASP A 286 14.42 -4.75 -9.40
CA ASP A 286 14.84 -5.52 -8.22
C ASP A 286 13.70 -5.89 -7.27
N GLY A 287 12.45 -5.85 -7.73
CA GLY A 287 11.29 -6.10 -6.85
C GLY A 287 11.30 -7.45 -6.17
N GLU A 288 11.59 -8.52 -6.92
CA GLU A 288 11.71 -9.86 -6.33
C GLU A 288 12.91 -9.96 -5.37
N LEU A 289 14.07 -9.42 -5.76
CA LEU A 289 15.27 -9.40 -4.91
C LEU A 289 15.01 -8.66 -3.59
N TYR A 290 14.31 -7.53 -3.68
CA TYR A 290 13.91 -6.72 -2.54
C TYR A 290 13.01 -7.50 -1.60
N ARG A 291 11.99 -8.20 -2.12
CA ARG A 291 11.07 -9.00 -1.30
C ARG A 291 11.78 -10.17 -0.62
N TRP A 292 12.68 -10.87 -1.32
CA TRP A 292 13.52 -11.91 -0.71
C TRP A 292 14.38 -11.36 0.43
N LYS A 293 15.07 -10.24 0.18
CA LYS A 293 15.88 -9.58 1.22
C LYS A 293 15.01 -9.14 2.39
N LEU A 294 13.83 -8.57 2.13
CA LEU A 294 12.93 -8.10 3.18
C LEU A 294 12.45 -9.27 4.07
N LEU A 295 12.11 -10.40 3.46
CA LEU A 295 11.75 -11.63 4.16
C LEU A 295 12.90 -12.15 5.03
N LEU A 296 14.09 -12.33 4.44
CA LEU A 296 15.28 -12.84 5.15
C LEU A 296 15.62 -11.94 6.35
N TRP A 297 15.61 -10.63 6.14
CA TRP A 297 15.86 -9.65 7.19
C TRP A 297 14.80 -9.71 8.31
N ALA A 298 13.52 -9.79 7.97
CA ALA A 298 12.45 -9.85 8.95
C ALA A 298 12.50 -11.14 9.79
N MET A 299 12.99 -12.24 9.21
CA MET A 299 13.24 -13.51 9.92
C MET A 299 14.59 -13.54 10.66
N GLY A 300 15.39 -12.46 10.62
CA GLY A 300 16.66 -12.37 11.33
C GLY A 300 17.84 -13.07 10.64
N TYR A 301 17.71 -13.45 9.36
CA TYR A 301 18.79 -14.04 8.58
C TYR A 301 19.58 -12.96 7.87
N ASN A 302 20.90 -12.91 8.10
CA ASN A 302 21.82 -12.12 7.29
C ASN A 302 22.06 -12.83 5.96
N ALA A 303 21.50 -12.30 4.86
CA ALA A 303 21.95 -12.67 3.52
C ALA A 303 23.41 -12.22 3.39
N ARG A 304 24.36 -13.15 3.52
CA ARG A 304 25.79 -12.90 3.29
C ARG A 304 26.06 -12.60 1.83
#